data_AF-A0A454D4N0-F1
#
_entry.id   AF-A0A454D4N0-F1
#
_cell.length_a   1.000
_cell.length_b   1.000
_cell.length_c   1.000
_cell.angle_alpha   90.00
_cell.angle_beta   90.00
_cell.angle_gamma   90.00
#
_symmetry.space_group_name_H-M   'P 1'
#
loop_
_entity.id
_entity.type
_entity.pdbx_description
1 polymer ?
#
loop_
_entity_poly.entity_id
_entity_poly.type
_entity_poly.pdbx_seq_one_letter_code
_entity_poly.pdbx_strand_id
1 'polypeptide(L)'
;MNCAHCHRTEGKAASNPFKFEYWREGISEMGICARGITFHKGPSPYVIVPGDPENSVLHYRINVDNGNMMPELGRHVVHDEGVQLIADWINSIDTTGWSCVE
;
A
#
# COMPACT_ATOMS: atom_id res chain seq x y z
N MET A 1 -0.66 -15.40 -3.23
CA MET A 1 -1.20 -14.29 -4.06
C MET A 1 -0.45 -13.03 -3.69
N ASN A 2 -0.07 -12.19 -4.65
CA ASN A 2 0.66 -10.93 -4.38
C ASN A 2 -0.18 -9.70 -4.74
N CYS A 3 0.34 -8.50 -4.47
CA CYS A 3 -0.36 -7.25 -4.66
C CYS A 3 -0.73 -7.00 -6.14
N ALA A 4 0.18 -7.35 -7.07
CA ALA A 4 0.01 -7.19 -8.52
C ALA A 4 -1.15 -7.99 -9.11
N HIS A 5 -1.61 -9.05 -8.43
CA HIS A 5 -2.74 -9.85 -8.90
C HIS A 5 -4.01 -9.00 -9.10
N CYS A 6 -4.30 -8.10 -8.15
CA CYS A 6 -5.44 -7.19 -8.20
C CYS A 6 -5.05 -5.76 -8.62
N HIS A 7 -3.88 -5.28 -8.20
CA HIS A 7 -3.41 -3.91 -8.45
C HIS A 7 -2.55 -3.83 -9.71
N ARG A 8 -3.19 -4.13 -10.86
CA ARG A 8 -2.62 -4.04 -12.21
C ARG A 8 -3.61 -3.40 -13.18
N THR A 9 -3.18 -3.07 -14.40
CA THR A 9 -4.05 -2.40 -15.40
C THR A 9 -5.36 -3.14 -15.65
N GLU A 10 -5.33 -4.46 -15.79
CA GLU A 10 -6.52 -5.29 -16.04
C GLU A 10 -7.08 -5.94 -14.76
N GLY A 11 -6.62 -5.52 -13.59
CA GLY A 11 -6.97 -6.14 -12.31
C GLY A 11 -8.25 -5.59 -11.67
N LYS A 12 -8.81 -6.30 -10.70
CA LYS A 12 -10.00 -5.87 -9.93
C LYS A 12 -9.84 -4.47 -9.33
N ALA A 13 -8.62 -4.09 -8.94
CA ALA A 13 -8.30 -2.80 -8.33
C ALA A 13 -7.68 -1.81 -9.33
N ALA A 14 -7.94 -1.97 -10.63
CA ALA A 14 -7.38 -1.11 -11.68
C ALA A 14 -7.75 0.37 -11.52
N SER A 15 -8.92 0.68 -10.96
CA SER A 15 -9.38 2.04 -10.70
C SER A 15 -8.61 2.77 -9.61
N ASN A 16 -7.85 2.07 -8.76
CA ASN A 16 -6.99 2.71 -7.77
C ASN A 16 -5.84 3.46 -8.46
N PRO A 17 -5.37 4.59 -7.88
CA PRO A 17 -4.31 5.41 -8.48
C PRO A 17 -2.90 4.80 -8.37
N PHE A 18 -2.79 3.53 -7.99
CA PHE A 18 -1.52 2.84 -7.79
C PHE A 18 -1.55 1.43 -8.35
N LYS A 19 -0.36 0.90 -8.67
CA LYS A 19 -0.14 -0.41 -9.29
C LYS A 19 1.13 -1.05 -8.70
N PHE A 20 1.18 -2.38 -8.68
CA PHE A 20 2.30 -3.15 -8.08
C PHE A 20 2.94 -4.17 -9.04
N GLU A 21 2.74 -4.00 -10.35
CA GLU A 21 3.40 -4.80 -11.37
C GLU A 21 4.92 -4.58 -11.32
N TYR A 22 5.72 -5.65 -11.31
CA TYR A 22 7.17 -5.56 -11.09
C TYR A 22 7.91 -4.81 -12.21
N TRP A 23 7.34 -4.79 -13.42
CA TRP A 23 7.94 -4.14 -14.60
C TRP A 23 7.58 -2.66 -14.73
N ARG A 24 6.74 -2.11 -13.83
CA ARG A 24 6.47 -0.68 -13.85
C ARG A 24 7.67 0.10 -13.37
N GLU A 25 8.04 1.10 -14.14
CA GLU A 25 9.11 2.02 -13.80
C GLU A 25 8.56 3.15 -12.94
N GLY A 26 9.31 3.53 -11.90
CA GLY A 26 8.99 4.68 -11.08
C GLY A 26 8.15 4.35 -9.84
N ILE A 27 8.69 4.75 -8.69
CA ILE A 27 8.04 4.63 -7.39
C ILE A 27 6.75 5.49 -7.29
N SER A 28 6.60 6.48 -8.18
CA SER A 28 5.42 7.34 -8.29
C SER A 28 4.13 6.58 -8.61
N GLU A 29 4.21 5.48 -9.37
CA GLU A 29 3.03 4.65 -9.68
C GLU A 29 2.67 3.66 -8.56
N MET A 30 3.51 3.54 -7.53
CA MET A 30 3.27 2.62 -6.39
C MET A 30 2.33 3.21 -5.34
N GLY A 31 1.94 4.48 -5.50
CA GLY A 31 0.97 5.13 -4.62
C GLY A 31 1.56 5.99 -3.51
N ILE A 32 2.82 6.43 -3.64
CA ILE A 32 3.40 7.38 -2.67
C ILE A 32 2.59 8.68 -2.66
N CYS A 33 2.12 9.08 -1.48
CA CYS A 33 1.20 10.19 -1.23
C CYS A 33 -0.06 10.17 -2.13
N ALA A 34 -0.39 9.05 -2.76
CA ALA A 34 -1.61 8.92 -3.53
C ALA A 34 -2.79 8.76 -2.56
N ARG A 35 -3.86 9.51 -2.80
CA ARG A 35 -5.08 9.38 -2.01
C ARG A 35 -5.86 8.15 -2.44
N GLY A 36 -6.19 7.30 -1.48
CA GLY A 36 -7.01 6.13 -1.72
C GLY A 36 -8.45 6.49 -2.04
N ILE A 37 -8.96 6.06 -3.19
CA ILE A 37 -10.36 6.31 -3.58
C ILE A 37 -11.34 5.51 -2.68
N THR A 38 -10.90 4.36 -2.16
CA THR A 38 -11.75 3.40 -1.45
C THR A 38 -11.43 3.23 0.04
N PHE A 39 -10.43 3.95 0.57
CA PHE A 39 -9.89 3.73 1.92
C PHE A 39 -10.55 4.65 2.95
N HIS A 40 -11.83 4.42 3.25
CA HIS A 40 -12.56 5.19 4.27
C HIS A 40 -12.22 4.79 5.72
N LYS A 41 -11.30 3.83 5.92
CA LYS A 41 -11.00 3.21 7.23
C LYS A 41 -9.50 2.94 7.46
N GLY A 42 -8.64 3.77 6.90
CA GLY A 42 -7.19 3.70 7.10
C GLY A 42 -6.68 4.71 8.13
N PRO A 43 -5.42 4.59 8.58
CA PRO A 43 -4.80 5.55 9.51
C PRO A 43 -4.63 6.95 8.90
N SER A 44 -4.59 7.05 7.57
CA SER A 44 -4.52 8.31 6.81
C SER A 44 -5.25 8.15 5.47
N PRO A 45 -5.46 9.24 4.69
CA PRO A 45 -6.00 9.14 3.34
C PRO A 45 -4.99 8.59 2.31
N TYR A 46 -3.73 8.40 2.69
CA TYR A 46 -2.62 8.10 1.78
C TYR A 46 -2.28 6.61 1.73
N VAL A 47 -2.06 6.09 0.52
CA VAL A 47 -1.69 4.68 0.31
C VAL A 47 -0.35 4.39 1.00
N ILE A 48 0.66 5.22 0.73
CA ILE A 48 1.99 5.17 1.35
C ILE A 48 2.39 6.58 1.76
N VAL A 49 2.82 6.74 3.01
CA VAL A 49 3.44 7.94 3.57
C VAL A 49 4.94 7.64 3.72
N PRO A 50 5.83 8.30 2.96
CA PRO A 50 7.28 8.08 3.06
C PRO A 50 7.78 8.28 4.49
N GLY A 51 8.57 7.32 5.00
CA GLY A 51 9.11 7.39 6.35
C GLY A 51 8.10 7.11 7.47
N ASP A 52 6.83 6.81 7.16
CA ASP A 52 5.79 6.61 8.16
C ASP A 52 4.88 5.40 7.82
N PRO A 53 5.31 4.17 8.18
CA PRO A 53 4.52 2.97 7.97
C PRO A 53 3.19 2.97 8.74
N GLU A 54 3.14 3.59 9.92
CA GLU A 54 1.94 3.62 10.77
C GLU A 54 0.83 4.47 10.16
N ASN A 55 1.19 5.55 9.46
CA ASN A 55 0.25 6.36 8.68
C ASN A 55 0.05 5.88 7.24
N SER A 56 0.66 4.77 6.83
CA SER A 56 0.50 4.20 5.48
C SER A 56 -0.63 3.18 5.42
N VAL A 57 -1.66 3.43 4.60
CA VAL A 57 -2.79 2.50 4.45
C VAL A 57 -2.34 1.12 3.95
N LEU A 58 -1.35 1.06 3.06
CA LEU A 58 -0.80 -0.20 2.55
C LEU A 58 -0.31 -1.09 3.70
N HIS A 59 0.51 -0.54 4.59
CA HIS A 59 1.08 -1.24 5.73
C HIS A 59 0.00 -1.65 6.75
N TYR A 60 -0.91 -0.74 7.11
CA TYR A 60 -2.05 -1.05 7.97
C TYR A 60 -2.85 -2.26 7.46
N ARG A 61 -3.17 -2.29 6.17
CA ARG A 61 -4.05 -3.34 5.61
C ARG A 61 -3.41 -4.72 5.57
N ILE A 62 -2.08 -4.82 5.46
CA ILE A 62 -1.40 -6.12 5.52
C ILE A 62 -1.17 -6.61 6.96
N ASN A 63 -1.28 -5.71 7.95
CA ASN A 63 -1.02 -5.96 9.38
C ASN A 63 -2.29 -6.25 10.21
N VAL A 64 -3.49 -6.09 9.64
CA VAL A 64 -4.76 -6.41 10.33
C VAL A 64 -5.40 -7.67 9.78
N ASP A 65 -6.27 -8.33 10.54
CA ASP A 65 -6.98 -9.58 10.21
C ASP A 65 -8.51 -9.42 10.16
N ASN A 66 -8.99 -8.17 10.12
CA ASN A 66 -10.40 -7.84 10.04
C ASN A 66 -10.84 -7.52 8.59
N GLY A 67 -12.06 -6.99 8.40
CA GLY A 67 -12.60 -6.64 7.08
C GLY A 67 -11.81 -5.61 6.27
N ASN A 68 -10.79 -4.95 6.86
CA ASN A 68 -9.89 -4.05 6.15
C ASN A 68 -8.64 -4.77 5.60
N MET A 69 -8.46 -6.06 5.90
CA MET A 69 -7.23 -6.79 5.56
C MET A 69 -6.97 -6.85 4.05
N MET A 70 -5.69 -6.96 3.70
CA MET A 70 -5.21 -7.29 2.36
C MET A 70 -4.14 -8.39 2.43
N PRO A 71 -4.09 -9.30 1.45
CA PRO A 71 -5.09 -9.50 0.40
C PRO A 71 -6.46 -9.92 0.94
N GLU A 72 -7.55 -9.51 0.27
CA GLU A 72 -8.94 -9.88 0.63
C GLU A 72 -9.20 -11.39 0.55
N LEU A 73 -8.42 -12.08 -0.28
CA LEU A 73 -8.60 -13.48 -0.61
C LEU A 73 -7.30 -14.25 -0.35
N GLY A 74 -7.42 -15.47 0.17
CA GLY A 74 -6.30 -16.39 0.32
C GLY A 74 -5.32 -16.04 1.45
N ARG A 75 -5.69 -15.11 2.35
CA ARG A 75 -4.94 -14.80 3.57
C ARG A 75 -5.83 -15.02 4.79
N HIS A 76 -5.32 -15.77 5.77
CA HIS A 76 -6.03 -16.09 7.02
C HIS A 76 -5.27 -15.66 8.29
N VAL A 77 -3.99 -15.28 8.14
CA VAL A 77 -3.11 -14.82 9.23
C VAL A 77 -2.28 -13.64 8.73
N VAL A 78 -1.75 -12.84 9.67
CA VAL A 78 -0.74 -11.82 9.36
C VAL A 78 0.58 -12.52 9.03
N HIS A 79 1.31 -11.99 8.05
CA HIS A 79 2.63 -12.48 7.67
C HIS A 79 3.67 -11.49 8.19
N ASP A 80 4.16 -11.71 9.40
CA ASP A 80 4.94 -10.75 10.18
C ASP A 80 6.21 -10.30 9.46
N GLU A 81 6.92 -11.23 8.82
CA GLU A 81 8.13 -10.90 8.05
C GLU A 81 7.81 -10.02 6.83
N GLY A 82 6.65 -10.24 6.19
CA GLY A 82 6.20 -9.42 5.08
C GLY A 82 5.75 -8.03 5.52
N VAL A 83 5.11 -7.92 6.68
CA VAL A 83 4.75 -6.63 7.30
C VAL A 83 6.02 -5.84 7.59
N GLN A 84 7.00 -6.46 8.26
CA GLN A 84 8.28 -5.83 8.59
C GLN A 84 9.04 -5.40 7.33
N LEU A 85 9.11 -6.26 6.30
CA LEU A 85 9.76 -5.92 5.03
C LEU A 85 9.16 -4.67 4.38
N ILE A 86 7.83 -4.53 4.42
CA ILE A 86 7.14 -3.37 3.86
C ILE A 86 7.35 -2.12 4.74
N ALA A 87 7.38 -2.26 6.06
CA ALA A 87 7.71 -1.16 6.96
C ALA A 87 9.13 -0.62 6.70
N ASP A 88 10.11 -1.52 6.57
CA ASP A 88 11.51 -1.17 6.27
C ASP A 88 11.62 -0.48 4.90
N TRP A 89 10.89 -0.98 3.90
CA TRP A 89 10.84 -0.35 2.59
C TRP A 89 10.23 1.06 2.67
N ILE A 90 9.09 1.25 3.35
CA ILE A 90 8.47 2.57 3.51
C ILE A 90 9.42 3.55 4.22
N ASN A 91 10.15 3.09 5.23
CA ASN A 91 11.16 3.87 5.95
C ASN A 91 12.37 4.24 5.08
N SER A 92 12.66 3.46 4.03
CA SER A 92 13.77 3.73 3.11
C SER A 92 13.44 4.76 2.02
N ILE A 93 12.17 5.14 1.86
CA ILE A 93 11.74 6.10 0.83
C ILE A 93 12.25 7.49 1.22
N ASP A 94 12.98 8.14 0.30
CA ASP A 94 13.41 9.53 0.45
C ASP A 94 12.20 10.46 0.61
N THR A 95 12.12 11.13 1.77
CA THR A 95 10.99 12.00 2.14
C THR A 95 11.07 13.37 1.47
N THR A 96 12.24 13.77 0.93
CA THR A 96 12.45 15.14 0.44
C THR A 96 11.70 15.45 -0.85
N GLY A 97 11.32 14.42 -1.63
CA GLY A 97 10.60 14.54 -2.88
C GLY A 97 9.06 14.47 -2.77
N TRP A 98 8.50 14.32 -1.56
CA TRP A 98 7.08 14.03 -1.39
C TRP A 98 6.41 14.93 -0.36
N SER A 99 5.16 15.31 -0.65
CA SER A 99 4.33 16.13 0.25
C SER A 99 2.96 15.47 0.40
N CYS A 100 2.81 14.67 1.46
CA CYS A 100 1.54 14.08 1.87
C CYS A 100 0.79 15.09 2.78
N VAL A 101 0.39 16.25 2.26
CA VAL A 101 -0.32 17.31 3.01
C VAL A 101 -1.83 17.10 2.96
N GLU A 102 -2.55 17.26 4.07
CA GLU A 102 -4.00 17.00 4.15
C GLU A 102 -4.86 17.75 3.13
#